data_AF-A0A9E4CF00-F1
#
_entry.id   AF-A0A9E4CF00-F1
#
_cell.length_a   1.000
_cell.length_b   1.000
_cell.length_c   1.000
_cell.angle_alpha   90.00
_cell.angle_beta   90.00
_cell.angle_gamma   90.00
#
_symmetry.space_group_name_H-M   'P 1'
#
loop_
_entity.id
_entity.type
_entity.pdbx_description
1 polymer ?
#
loop_
_entity_poly.entity_id
_entity_poly.type
_entity_poly.pdbx_seq_one_letter_code
_entity_poly.pdbx_strand_id
1 'polypeptide(L)'
;MSLSITEPSSPTPLTADDRPIGDRLHPDHQPVELSIIIVSWNVWPLLRDCLQSIAALTKPTVPVHHDSRTVRWFGEEAKWRLEVIVVDNDSSDATGTRLPLEFPWVRLIHSGGNVAFTRGNNLGYRASRGAYVFFLNPDTSLTAAPCVAAEHDTPAKLPTSAQTTSAPENPLILLHR
;
A
#
# COMPACT_ATOMS: atom_id res chain seq x y z
N MET A 1 -32.69 -49.83 29.34
CA MET A 1 -31.42 -49.40 28.73
C MET A 1 -31.64 -48.00 28.15
N SER A 2 -31.23 -46.94 28.86
CA SER A 2 -31.21 -45.58 28.31
C SER A 2 -29.78 -45.23 27.94
N LEU A 3 -29.55 -44.92 26.67
CA LEU A 3 -28.29 -44.39 26.18
C LEU A 3 -28.32 -42.87 26.38
N SER A 4 -27.44 -42.35 27.23
CA SER A 4 -27.20 -40.92 27.37
C SER A 4 -26.14 -40.50 26.35
N ILE A 5 -26.52 -39.62 25.42
CA ILE A 5 -25.62 -39.01 24.46
C ILE A 5 -24.96 -37.82 25.18
N THR A 6 -23.63 -37.86 25.32
CA THR A 6 -22.83 -36.78 25.88
C THR A 6 -22.58 -35.72 24.80
N GLU A 7 -22.91 -34.46 25.08
CA GLU A 7 -22.59 -33.35 24.17
C GLU A 7 -21.08 -33.12 24.06
N PRO A 8 -20.57 -32.69 22.88
CA PRO A 8 -19.16 -32.38 22.72
C PRO A 8 -18.79 -31.13 23.53
N SER A 9 -17.69 -31.24 24.28
CA SER A 9 -17.11 -30.16 25.06
C SER A 9 -16.81 -28.92 24.20
N SER A 10 -17.13 -27.74 24.74
CA SER A 10 -16.84 -26.44 24.15
C SER A 10 -15.35 -26.28 23.78
N PRO A 11 -15.02 -25.59 22.66
CA PRO A 11 -13.64 -25.43 22.24
C PRO A 11 -12.86 -24.63 23.27
N THR A 12 -11.69 -25.14 23.64
CA THR A 12 -10.75 -24.49 24.56
C THR A 12 -10.32 -23.14 23.98
N PRO A 13 -10.30 -22.05 24.77
CA PRO A 13 -9.81 -20.75 24.30
C PRO A 13 -8.38 -20.87 23.80
N LEU A 14 -8.12 -20.38 22.59
CA LEU A 14 -6.78 -20.35 22.00
C LEU A 14 -5.82 -19.61 22.92
N THR A 15 -4.63 -20.17 23.15
CA THR A 15 -3.62 -19.52 23.97
C THR A 15 -3.04 -18.32 23.21
N ALA A 16 -2.40 -17.38 23.93
CA ALA A 16 -1.77 -16.21 23.30
C ALA A 16 -0.74 -16.58 22.22
N ASP A 17 -0.21 -17.81 22.29
CA ASP A 17 0.81 -18.37 21.42
C ASP A 17 0.24 -19.11 20.20
N ASP A 18 -1.08 -19.18 20.05
CA ASP A 18 -1.77 -19.77 18.89
C ASP A 18 -2.36 -18.72 17.95
N ARG A 19 -2.29 -17.43 18.32
CA ARG A 19 -2.81 -16.33 17.47
C ARG A 19 -1.93 -16.10 16.25
N PRO A 20 -2.51 -15.73 15.08
CA PRO A 20 -1.75 -15.33 13.90
C PRO A 20 -0.73 -14.25 14.26
N ILE A 21 0.44 -14.25 13.61
CA ILE A 21 1.57 -13.35 13.92
C ILE A 21 1.14 -11.87 13.98
N GLY A 22 0.13 -11.47 13.20
CA GLY A 22 -0.43 -10.12 13.19
C GLY A 22 -1.08 -9.64 14.49
N ASP A 23 -1.54 -10.55 15.36
CA ASP A 23 -2.30 -10.21 16.57
C ASP A 23 -1.43 -10.05 17.83
N ARG A 24 -0.09 -10.18 17.69
CA ARG A 24 0.86 -10.19 18.83
C ARG A 24 1.62 -8.89 19.04
N LEU A 25 1.40 -7.86 18.23
CA LEU A 25 2.20 -6.64 18.29
C LEU A 25 1.55 -5.59 19.19
N HIS A 26 2.35 -5.06 20.14
CA HIS A 26 2.02 -3.90 20.96
C HIS A 26 1.60 -2.73 20.04
N PRO A 27 0.58 -1.92 20.38
CA PRO A 27 0.06 -0.85 19.52
C PRO A 27 1.14 0.17 19.07
N ASP A 28 2.22 0.30 19.84
CA ASP A 28 3.39 1.15 19.51
C ASP A 28 4.36 0.54 18.48
N HIS A 29 4.17 -0.73 18.11
CA HIS A 29 5.03 -1.49 17.19
C HIS A 29 4.25 -2.09 16.01
N GLN A 30 3.16 -1.45 15.59
CA GLN A 30 2.55 -1.91 14.35
C GLN A 30 3.64 -1.88 13.24
N PRO A 31 3.82 -2.95 12.46
CA PRO A 31 4.87 -3.09 11.45
C PRO A 31 4.40 -2.52 10.10
N VAL A 32 5.22 -1.77 9.38
CA VAL A 32 4.81 -1.27 8.05
C VAL A 32 4.49 -2.50 7.18
N GLU A 33 3.30 -2.55 6.60
CA GLU A 33 2.89 -3.69 5.80
C GLU A 33 3.49 -3.63 4.39
N LEU A 34 3.55 -2.42 3.80
CA LEU A 34 3.98 -2.25 2.41
C LEU A 34 5.02 -1.12 2.26
N SER A 35 6.12 -1.41 1.58
CA SER A 35 7.02 -0.39 1.05
C SER A 35 6.87 -0.28 -0.46
N ILE A 36 6.48 0.89 -0.95
CA ILE A 36 6.49 1.20 -2.38
C ILE A 36 7.84 1.83 -2.72
N ILE A 37 8.53 1.26 -3.71
CA ILE A 37 9.82 1.76 -4.18
C ILE A 37 9.66 2.26 -5.61
N ILE A 38 10.03 3.52 -5.82
CA ILE A 38 9.99 4.16 -7.13
C ILE A 38 11.41 4.62 -7.47
N VAL A 39 11.96 4.14 -8.58
CA VAL A 39 13.21 4.68 -9.15
C VAL A 39 12.83 5.73 -10.18
N SER A 40 13.36 6.95 -10.03
CA SER A 40 13.07 8.07 -10.92
C SER A 40 14.34 8.65 -11.53
N TRP A 41 14.27 9.05 -12.80
CA TRP A 41 15.34 9.77 -13.49
C TRP A 41 14.74 10.77 -14.48
N ASN A 42 14.85 12.07 -14.21
CA ASN A 42 14.44 13.16 -15.12
C ASN A 42 12.97 13.11 -15.60
N VAL A 43 12.05 12.68 -14.73
CA VAL A 43 10.62 12.54 -15.05
C VAL A 43 9.72 13.16 -13.98
N TRP A 44 10.11 14.31 -13.41
CA TRP A 44 9.37 14.97 -12.33
C TRP A 44 7.85 15.08 -12.55
N PRO A 45 7.31 15.49 -13.72
CA PRO A 45 5.86 15.57 -13.91
C PRO A 45 5.15 14.22 -13.72
N LEU A 46 5.71 13.14 -14.29
CA LEU A 46 5.14 11.80 -14.17
C LEU A 46 5.22 11.30 -12.73
N LEU A 47 6.39 11.43 -12.11
CA LEU A 47 6.61 11.06 -10.72
C LEU A 47 5.65 11.80 -9.78
N ARG A 48 5.42 13.09 -10.04
CA ARG A 48 4.48 13.92 -9.26
C ARG A 48 3.06 13.39 -9.38
N ASP A 49 2.60 13.08 -10.58
CA ASP A 49 1.24 12.54 -10.82
C ASP A 49 1.08 11.15 -10.17
N CYS A 50 2.12 10.31 -10.26
CA CYS A 50 2.21 9.02 -9.56
C CYS A 50 2.05 9.20 -8.04
N LEU A 51 2.84 10.08 -7.42
CA LEU A 51 2.78 10.36 -5.98
C LEU A 51 1.44 10.98 -5.56
N GLN A 52 0.82 11.81 -6.41
CA GLN A 52 -0.53 12.33 -6.18
C GLN A 52 -1.57 11.21 -6.17
N SER A 53 -1.49 10.25 -7.09
CA SER A 53 -2.40 9.11 -7.11
C SER A 53 -2.28 8.25 -5.86
N ILE A 54 -1.05 8.03 -5.36
CA ILE A 54 -0.81 7.35 -4.08
C ILE A 54 -1.41 8.17 -2.93
N ALA A 55 -1.18 9.48 -2.89
CA ALA A 55 -1.71 10.34 -1.85
C ALA A 55 -3.24 10.36 -1.82
N ALA A 56 -3.89 10.29 -2.99
CA ALA A 56 -5.35 10.29 -3.11
C ALA A 56 -5.99 9.01 -2.54
N LEU A 57 -5.29 7.88 -2.62
CA LEU A 57 -5.77 6.57 -2.14
C LEU A 57 -5.31 6.23 -0.71
N THR A 58 -4.59 7.14 -0.05
CA THR A 58 -3.96 6.88 1.25
C THR A 58 -4.14 8.03 2.22
N LYS A 59 -4.32 7.72 3.50
CA LYS A 59 -4.56 8.74 4.54
C LYS A 59 -3.27 9.02 5.32
N PRO A 60 -2.93 10.29 5.61
CA PRO A 60 -1.81 10.60 6.50
C PRO A 60 -1.97 9.93 7.87
N THR A 61 -0.87 9.48 8.47
CA THR A 61 -0.88 9.05 9.88
C THR A 61 -0.91 10.28 10.79
N VAL A 62 -1.79 10.28 11.80
CA VAL A 62 -1.76 11.28 12.88
C VAL A 62 -0.42 11.11 13.64
N PRO A 63 0.30 12.18 14.01
CA PRO A 63 1.58 12.03 14.71
C PRO A 63 1.39 11.31 16.05
N VAL A 64 1.73 10.02 16.10
CA VAL A 64 1.79 9.25 17.35
C VAL A 64 3.24 9.24 17.78
N HIS A 65 3.64 10.31 18.48
CA HIS A 65 4.96 10.53 19.08
C HIS A 65 6.19 10.62 18.14
N HIS A 66 7.30 11.03 18.76
CA HIS A 66 8.62 11.53 18.32
C HIS A 66 9.39 10.80 17.21
N ASP A 67 8.77 9.81 16.57
CA ASP A 67 9.37 9.07 15.49
C ASP A 67 8.86 9.66 14.18
N SER A 68 9.67 10.55 13.60
CA SER A 68 9.40 11.37 12.41
C SER A 68 9.19 10.54 11.13
N ARG A 69 8.28 9.56 11.14
CA ARG A 69 8.20 8.49 10.15
C ARG A 69 7.10 8.75 9.12
N THR A 70 7.58 8.73 7.88
CA THR A 70 6.92 8.87 6.58
C THR A 70 5.99 7.70 6.26
N VAL A 71 4.90 7.56 7.02
CA VAL A 71 3.94 6.45 6.89
C VAL A 71 2.54 6.98 6.57
N ARG A 72 1.77 6.21 5.80
CA ARG A 72 0.37 6.49 5.45
C ARG A 72 -0.47 5.24 5.61
N TRP A 73 -1.77 5.42 5.85
CA TRP A 73 -2.75 4.35 5.94
C TRP A 73 -3.40 4.05 4.59
N PHE A 74 -3.69 2.78 4.31
CA PHE A 74 -4.31 2.32 3.06
C PHE A 74 -5.22 1.09 3.29
N GLY A 75 -5.98 0.73 2.25
CA GLY A 75 -6.92 -0.40 2.28
C GLY A 75 -8.27 -0.04 2.90
N GLU A 76 -9.17 -1.03 2.95
CA GLU A 76 -10.50 -0.89 3.54
C GLU A 76 -10.40 -0.39 4.99
N GLU A 77 -11.21 0.61 5.32
CA GLU A 77 -11.21 1.31 6.61
C GLU A 77 -9.85 1.91 7.03
N ALA A 78 -8.88 2.02 6.10
CA ALA A 78 -7.51 2.48 6.37
C ALA A 78 -6.78 1.62 7.41
N LYS A 79 -6.96 0.29 7.32
CA LYS A 79 -6.41 -0.70 8.26
C LYS A 79 -4.89 -0.90 8.17
N TRP A 80 -4.31 -0.75 6.99
CA TRP A 80 -2.91 -1.12 6.73
C TRP A 80 -2.03 0.11 6.59
N ARG A 81 -0.72 -0.02 6.79
CA ARG A 81 0.25 1.08 6.69
C ARG A 81 1.28 0.82 5.61
N LEU A 82 1.61 1.90 4.90
CA LEU A 82 2.63 1.90 3.87
C LEU A 82 3.61 3.04 4.03
N GLU A 83 4.80 2.86 3.48
CA GLU A 83 5.78 3.91 3.24
C GLU A 83 6.10 3.99 1.74
N VAL A 84 6.55 5.16 1.29
CA VAL A 84 6.99 5.37 -0.09
C VAL A 84 8.43 5.86 -0.09
N ILE A 85 9.26 5.18 -0.87
CA ILE A 85 10.68 5.46 -1.05
C ILE A 85 10.89 5.80 -2.52
N VAL A 86 11.37 7.01 -2.78
CA VAL A 86 11.81 7.42 -4.12
C VAL A 86 13.33 7.42 -4.15
N VAL A 87 13.89 6.64 -5.07
CA VAL A 87 15.31 6.67 -5.39
C VAL A 87 15.51 7.56 -6.60
N ASP A 88 16.08 8.75 -6.38
CA ASP A 88 16.48 9.66 -7.43
C ASP A 88 17.80 9.17 -8.05
N ASN A 89 17.69 8.71 -9.29
CA ASN A 89 18.74 8.09 -10.07
C ASN A 89 19.55 9.12 -10.88
N ASP A 90 19.93 10.21 -10.22
CA ASP A 90 20.71 11.35 -10.76
C ASP A 90 19.91 12.24 -11.72
N SER A 91 18.75 12.71 -11.24
CA SER A 91 17.96 13.67 -11.99
C SER A 91 18.59 15.06 -11.95
N SER A 92 18.63 15.71 -13.11
CA SER A 92 18.96 17.12 -13.30
C SER A 92 17.71 18.01 -13.36
N ASP A 93 16.52 17.43 -13.20
CA ASP A 93 15.25 18.14 -13.22
C ASP A 93 14.82 18.61 -11.82
N ALA A 94 13.54 18.95 -11.66
CA ALA A 94 13.00 19.46 -10.42
C ALA A 94 12.84 18.39 -9.31
N THR A 95 13.09 17.10 -9.58
CA THR A 95 12.83 15.99 -8.64
C THR A 95 13.51 16.21 -7.29
N GLY A 96 14.82 16.47 -7.28
CA GLY A 96 15.58 16.62 -6.03
C GLY A 96 15.16 17.81 -5.17
N THR A 97 14.63 18.88 -5.79
CA THR A 97 14.26 20.11 -5.08
C THR A 97 12.79 20.17 -4.71
N ARG A 98 11.89 19.66 -5.55
CA ARG A 98 10.44 19.76 -5.34
C ARG A 98 9.86 18.61 -4.55
N LEU A 99 10.38 17.39 -4.70
CA LEU A 99 9.82 16.22 -4.00
C LEU A 99 9.74 16.41 -2.49
N PRO A 100 10.81 16.83 -1.78
CA PRO A 100 10.74 16.98 -0.32
C PRO A 100 9.77 18.09 0.14
N LEU A 101 9.48 19.06 -0.73
CA LEU A 101 8.56 20.17 -0.46
C LEU A 101 7.10 19.77 -0.68
N GLU A 102 6.81 19.09 -1.79
CA GLU A 102 5.44 18.71 -2.18
C GLU A 102 4.97 17.42 -1.49
N PHE A 103 5.89 16.50 -1.20
CA PHE A 103 5.61 15.19 -0.61
C PHE A 103 6.55 14.91 0.58
N PRO A 104 6.46 15.66 1.69
CA PRO A 104 7.35 15.48 2.85
C PRO A 104 7.20 14.11 3.54
N TRP A 105 6.13 13.38 3.22
CA TRP A 105 5.87 12.01 3.68
C TRP A 105 6.54 10.95 2.79
N VAL A 106 7.25 11.32 1.72
CA VAL A 106 8.00 10.41 0.86
C VAL A 106 9.47 10.47 1.24
N ARG A 107 10.11 9.31 1.40
CA ARG A 107 11.55 9.23 1.65
C ARG A 107 12.32 9.33 0.34
N LEU A 108 13.03 10.43 0.15
CA LEU A 108 13.94 10.61 -0.99
C LEU A 108 15.33 10.05 -0.68
N ILE A 109 15.87 9.25 -1.59
CA ILE A 109 17.23 8.73 -1.56
C ILE A 109 17.92 9.15 -2.85
N HIS A 110 19.02 9.90 -2.75
CA HIS A 110 19.89 10.15 -3.90
C HIS A 110 20.83 8.97 -4.09
N SER A 111 20.83 8.42 -5.29
CA SER A 111 21.69 7.29 -5.70
C SER A 111 23.19 7.65 -5.79
N GLY A 112 23.52 8.94 -5.91
CA GLY A 112 24.89 9.42 -6.14
C GLY A 112 25.38 9.29 -7.58
N GLY A 113 24.48 8.99 -8.53
CA GLY A 113 24.77 8.87 -9.97
C GLY A 113 23.74 7.97 -10.66
N ASN A 114 23.67 7.96 -11.99
CA ASN A 114 22.77 7.05 -12.69
C ASN A 114 23.28 5.60 -12.58
N VAL A 115 22.74 4.85 -11.61
CA VAL A 115 23.15 3.47 -11.28
C VAL A 115 22.35 2.39 -12.02
N ALA A 116 21.52 2.79 -13.00
CA ALA A 116 20.52 1.96 -13.66
C ALA A 116 19.41 1.42 -12.72
N PHE A 117 18.33 0.96 -13.33
CA PHE A 117 17.07 0.63 -12.65
C PHE A 117 17.22 -0.42 -11.54
N THR A 118 17.91 -1.53 -11.81
CA THR A 118 18.06 -2.63 -10.84
C THR A 118 18.82 -2.20 -9.58
N ARG A 119 19.90 -1.41 -9.72
CA ARG A 119 20.65 -0.95 -8.54
C ARG A 119 19.87 0.09 -7.77
N GLY A 120 19.14 0.97 -8.44
CA GLY A 120 18.20 1.91 -7.81
C GLY A 120 17.17 1.18 -6.96
N ASN A 121 16.51 0.16 -7.52
CA ASN A 121 15.54 -0.67 -6.80
C ASN A 121 16.16 -1.36 -5.58
N ASN A 122 17.36 -1.92 -5.73
CA ASN A 122 18.07 -2.55 -4.62
C ASN A 122 18.47 -1.55 -3.52
N LEU A 123 18.74 -0.29 -3.87
CA LEU A 123 18.99 0.77 -2.88
C LEU A 123 17.72 1.08 -2.08
N GLY A 124 16.58 1.23 -2.78
CA GLY A 124 15.27 1.39 -2.15
C GLY A 124 14.90 0.20 -1.25
N TYR A 125 15.15 -1.03 -1.72
CA TYR A 125 14.85 -2.26 -0.99
C TYR A 125 15.60 -2.33 0.35
N ARG A 126 16.89 -2.01 0.36
CA ARG A 126 17.68 -1.99 1.60
C ARG A 126 17.21 -0.92 2.59
N ALA A 127 16.59 0.14 2.09
CA ALA A 127 16.03 1.21 2.91
C ALA A 127 14.60 0.91 3.39
N SER A 128 13.95 -0.10 2.80
CA SER A 128 12.56 -0.47 3.06
C SER A 128 12.38 -1.25 4.36
N ARG A 129 11.20 -1.12 4.96
CA ARG A 129 10.83 -1.71 6.25
C ARG A 129 9.52 -2.52 6.18
N GLY A 130 8.85 -2.47 5.04
CA GLY A 130 7.60 -3.16 4.78
C GLY A 130 7.77 -4.67 4.83
N ALA A 131 6.76 -5.38 5.35
CA ALA A 131 6.67 -6.83 5.21
C ALA A 131 6.60 -7.25 3.73
N TYR A 132 5.97 -6.41 2.90
CA TYR A 132 5.92 -6.54 1.45
C TYR A 132 6.60 -5.35 0.77
N VAL A 133 7.17 -5.62 -0.41
CA VAL A 133 7.82 -4.62 -1.24
C VAL A 133 7.14 -4.60 -2.60
N PHE A 134 6.81 -3.40 -3.06
CA PHE A 134 6.21 -3.18 -4.37
C PHE A 134 7.03 -2.16 -5.17
N PHE A 135 7.64 -2.63 -6.26
CA PHE A 135 8.36 -1.76 -7.18
C PHE A 135 7.38 -1.14 -8.16
N LEU A 136 7.35 0.20 -8.21
CA LEU A 136 6.43 0.98 -9.01
C LEU A 136 7.21 1.92 -9.92
N ASN A 137 6.81 1.99 -11.18
CA ASN A 137 7.40 2.95 -12.11
C ASN A 137 6.84 4.37 -11.85
N PRO A 138 7.64 5.42 -12.07
CA PRO A 138 7.21 6.81 -11.84
C PRO A 138 6.14 7.29 -12.82
N ASP A 139 5.88 6.57 -13.92
CA ASP A 139 4.84 6.85 -14.92
C ASP A 139 3.52 6.12 -14.64
N THR A 140 3.40 5.46 -13.49
CA THR A 140 2.18 4.72 -13.13
C THR A 140 1.22 5.58 -12.31
N SER A 141 -0.07 5.53 -12.63
CA SER A 141 -1.13 6.08 -11.79
C SER A 141 -1.92 4.96 -11.12
N LEU A 142 -2.09 5.08 -9.80
CA LEU A 142 -2.94 4.18 -9.04
C LEU A 142 -4.39 4.62 -9.20
N THR A 143 -5.27 3.67 -9.52
CA THR A 143 -6.71 3.91 -9.57
C THR A 143 -7.43 3.16 -8.47
N ALA A 144 -8.57 3.74 -8.12
CA ALA A 144 -9.56 3.10 -7.31
C ALA A 144 -10.31 2.04 -8.13
N ALA A 145 -10.18 0.78 -7.78
CA ALA A 145 -11.06 -0.27 -8.28
C ALA A 145 -12.34 -0.27 -7.45
N PRO A 146 -13.53 -0.25 -8.07
CA PRO A 146 -14.72 -0.70 -7.36
C PRO A 146 -14.47 -2.14 -6.89
N CYS A 147 -14.94 -2.48 -5.70
CA CYS A 147 -14.94 -3.85 -5.20
C CYS A 147 -15.84 -4.72 -6.08
N VAL A 148 -15.36 -5.11 -7.26
CA VAL A 148 -15.91 -6.23 -7.99
C VAL A 148 -15.41 -7.46 -7.27
N ALA A 149 -16.26 -8.07 -6.44
CA ALA A 149 -16.14 -9.50 -6.17
C ALA A 149 -15.90 -10.15 -7.53
N ALA A 150 -14.77 -10.84 -7.70
CA ALA A 150 -14.30 -11.34 -8.98
C ALA A 150 -15.41 -12.13 -9.70
N GLU A 151 -16.15 -11.48 -10.59
CA GLU A 151 -17.00 -12.16 -11.55
C GLU A 151 -16.11 -12.52 -12.71
N HIS A 152 -15.90 -13.83 -12.83
CA HIS A 152 -15.24 -14.46 -13.96
C HIS A 152 -15.77 -13.90 -15.28
N ASP A 153 -14.83 -13.39 -16.08
CA ASP A 153 -14.94 -13.13 -17.50
C ASP A 153 -15.79 -14.20 -18.21
N THR A 154 -17.01 -13.85 -18.57
CA THR A 154 -17.83 -14.57 -19.55
C THR A 154 -18.25 -13.54 -20.60
N PRO A 155 -17.99 -13.77 -21.90
CA PRO A 155 -18.18 -12.75 -22.91
C PRO A 155 -19.66 -12.35 -23.06
N ALA A 156 -19.84 -11.03 -23.07
CA ALA A 156 -21.05 -10.24 -23.26
C ALA A 156 -22.28 -10.96 -23.85
N LYS A 157 -23.36 -10.97 -23.06
CA LYS A 157 -24.73 -10.95 -23.58
C LYS A 157 -25.41 -9.73 -22.96
N LEU A 158 -25.76 -8.75 -23.79
CA LEU A 158 -26.47 -7.53 -23.37
C LEU A 158 -27.89 -7.89 -22.89
N PRO A 159 -28.36 -7.36 -21.75
CA PRO A 159 -29.77 -7.05 -21.65
C PRO A 159 -30.08 -5.67 -21.05
N THR A 160 -31.25 -5.23 -21.48
CA THR A 160 -31.99 -3.99 -21.26
C THR A 160 -32.36 -3.73 -19.80
N SER A 161 -32.27 -2.45 -19.40
CA SER A 161 -32.98 -1.75 -18.31
C SER A 161 -33.20 -2.46 -16.96
N ALA A 162 -32.59 -1.93 -15.89
CA ALA A 162 -33.28 -1.60 -14.62
C ALA A 162 -32.33 -0.87 -13.65
N GLN A 163 -32.91 0.05 -12.89
CA GLN A 163 -32.31 0.80 -11.77
C GLN A 163 -31.98 -0.12 -10.59
N THR A 164 -31.03 0.25 -9.71
CA THR A 164 -31.16 0.23 -8.22
C THR A 164 -29.84 0.54 -7.49
N THR A 165 -29.93 1.61 -6.68
CA THR A 165 -29.26 1.98 -5.40
C THR A 165 -27.76 1.78 -5.12
N SER A 166 -27.17 2.87 -4.65
CA SER A 166 -25.82 3.10 -4.15
C SER A 166 -25.51 2.46 -2.79
N ALA A 167 -24.35 1.81 -2.70
CA ALA A 167 -23.61 1.57 -1.46
C ALA A 167 -22.23 2.29 -1.55
N PRO A 168 -21.58 2.65 -0.43
CA PRO A 168 -20.34 3.42 -0.47
C PRO A 168 -19.17 2.52 -0.89
N GLU A 169 -18.68 2.71 -2.11
CA GLU A 169 -17.58 1.94 -2.67
C GLU A 169 -16.23 2.43 -2.12
N ASN A 170 -15.44 1.52 -1.56
CA ASN A 170 -14.12 1.79 -1.01
C ASN A 170 -13.07 1.11 -1.89
N PRO A 171 -12.07 1.82 -2.41
CA PRO A 171 -11.32 1.28 -3.53
C PRO A 171 -10.11 0.42 -3.18
N LEU A 172 -9.93 -0.66 -3.94
CA LEU A 172 -8.66 -1.39 -4.07
C LEU A 172 -7.76 -0.71 -5.10
N ILE A 173 -6.44 -0.80 -4.94
CA ILE A 173 -5.47 -0.16 -5.84
C ILE A 173 -5.34 -1.01 -7.12
N LEU A 174 -5.76 -0.48 -8.27
CA LEU A 174 -5.45 -1.02 -9.61
C LEU A 174 -4.38 -0.17 -10.31
N LEU A 175 -3.57 -0.83 -11.15
CA LEU A 175 -2.51 -0.21 -11.93
C LEU A 175 -2.99 -0.05 -13.37
N HIS A 176 -3.04 1.19 -13.85
CA HIS A 176 -3.15 1.46 -15.29
C HIS A 176 -1.79 1.93 -15.83
N ARG A 177 -1.46 1.48 -17.04
CA ARG A 177 -0.34 1.97 -17.85
C ARG A 177 -0.83 3.04 -18.81
#